data_AF-A0A925P6L5-F1
#
_entry.id   AF-A0A925P6L5-F1
#
_cell.length_a   1.000
_cell.length_b   1.000
_cell.length_c   1.000
_cell.angle_alpha   90.00
_cell.angle_beta   90.00
_cell.angle_gamma   90.00
#
_symmetry.space_group_name_H-M   'P 1'
#
loop_
_entity.id
_entity.type
_entity.pdbx_description
1 polymer ?
#
loop_
_entity_poly.entity_id
_entity_poly.type
_entity_poly.pdbx_seq_one_letter_code
_entity_poly.pdbx_strand_id
1 'polypeptide(L)'
;MKVVCEHCGLPFSVGRVEPGRALYCCSGCALAARVTADAGGTRVVNAAWVTALGVGFAFFNQVLSWLLAVSLARHETTQGWATAGSLTWASLALGVGVWLALVFFLLRSGAPRRGVDIVVLVATGGLIVCAVAGGSAGGAVAGNAALA
;
A
#
# COMPACT_ATOMS: atom_id res chain seq x y z
N MET A 1 -18.76 31.09 21.92
CA MET A 1 -18.96 32.07 20.81
C MET A 1 -19.31 31.29 19.55
N LYS A 2 -20.25 31.77 18.73
CA LYS A 2 -20.58 31.11 17.44
C LYS A 2 -19.62 31.62 16.37
N VAL A 3 -19.00 30.70 15.66
CA VAL A 3 -18.07 30.96 14.55
C VAL A 3 -18.45 30.07 13.36
N VAL A 4 -17.91 30.37 12.18
CA VAL A 4 -18.14 29.60 10.96
C VAL A 4 -16.89 28.76 10.68
N CYS A 5 -17.08 27.48 10.31
CA CYS A 5 -15.99 26.63 9.86
C CYS A 5 -15.41 27.16 8.55
N GLU A 6 -14.10 27.38 8.50
CA GLU A 6 -13.42 27.90 7.30
C GLU A 6 -13.39 26.92 6.13
N HIS A 7 -13.64 25.63 6.39
CA HIS A 7 -13.66 24.61 5.33
C HIS A 7 -15.06 24.36 4.76
N CYS A 8 -16.05 24.08 5.61
CA CYS A 8 -17.38 23.65 5.18
C CYS A 8 -18.48 24.70 5.34
N GLY A 9 -18.17 25.87 5.92
CA GLY A 9 -19.15 26.96 6.13
C GLY A 9 -20.21 26.69 7.21
N LEU A 10 -20.12 25.57 7.93
CA LEU A 10 -21.09 25.27 9.00
C LEU A 10 -20.84 26.12 10.26
N PRO A 11 -21.90 26.66 10.88
CA PRO A 11 -21.77 27.37 12.15
C PRO A 11 -21.52 26.39 13.30
N PHE A 12 -20.54 26.68 14.16
CA PHE A 12 -20.24 25.90 15.36
C PHE A 12 -19.82 26.78 16.55
N SER A 13 -19.88 26.24 17.76
CA SER A 13 -19.54 26.97 18.99
C SER A 13 -18.16 26.58 19.50
N VAL A 14 -17.33 27.57 19.84
CA VAL A 14 -16.03 27.39 20.48
C VAL A 14 -15.94 28.20 21.78
N GLY A 15 -15.16 27.69 22.74
CA GLY A 15 -14.92 28.34 24.03
C GLY A 15 -13.96 29.53 23.94
N ARG A 16 -12.99 29.49 23.03
CA ARG A 16 -12.00 30.54 22.81
C ARG A 16 -11.61 30.61 21.33
N VAL A 17 -11.40 31.81 20.83
CA VAL A 17 -10.85 32.06 19.49
C VAL A 17 -9.42 32.55 19.64
N GLU A 18 -8.47 31.82 19.06
CA GLU A 18 -7.07 32.27 18.96
C GLU A 18 -6.90 33.12 17.68
N PRO A 19 -6.41 34.37 17.78
CA PRO A 19 -6.20 35.21 16.62
C PRO A 19 -5.12 34.60 15.70
N GLY A 20 -5.42 34.54 14.40
CA GLY A 20 -4.51 34.01 13.37
C GLY A 20 -4.54 32.49 13.18
N ARG A 21 -5.43 31.77 13.86
CA ARG A 21 -5.57 30.31 13.70
C ARG A 21 -6.87 29.96 13.00
N ALA A 22 -6.78 29.16 11.94
CA ALA A 22 -7.95 28.68 11.21
C ALA A 22 -8.86 27.82 12.10
N LEU A 23 -10.17 28.08 12.06
CA LEU A 23 -11.18 27.42 12.90
C LEU A 23 -11.98 26.38 12.11
N TYR A 24 -12.04 25.15 12.63
CA TYR A 24 -12.70 24.01 11.98
C TYR A 24 -13.71 23.33 12.91
N CYS A 25 -14.88 22.98 12.38
CA CYS A 25 -15.95 22.35 13.17
C CYS A 25 -15.68 20.87 13.52
N CYS A 26 -14.77 20.20 12.80
CA CYS A 26 -14.39 18.82 13.07
C CYS A 26 -12.94 18.55 12.66
N SER A 27 -12.39 17.44 13.17
CA SER A 27 -11.07 16.94 12.77
C SER A 27 -10.96 16.70 11.26
N GLY A 28 -12.06 16.27 10.62
CA GLY A 28 -12.12 16.08 9.16
C GLY A 28 -11.89 17.37 8.38
N CYS A 29 -12.57 18.47 8.76
CA CYS A 29 -12.38 19.79 8.14
C CYS A 29 -10.96 20.34 8.39
N ALA A 30 -10.44 20.14 9.61
CA ALA A 30 -9.08 20.55 9.96
C ALA A 30 -8.00 19.78 9.18
N LEU A 31 -8.24 18.48 8.93
CA LEU A 31 -7.34 17.65 8.14
C LEU A 31 -7.42 18.03 6.66
N ALA A 32 -8.64 18.13 6.10
CA ALA A 32 -8.86 18.45 4.70
C ALA A 32 -8.25 19.80 4.30
N ALA A 33 -8.30 20.81 5.17
CA ALA A 33 -7.68 22.10 4.91
C ALA A 33 -6.14 22.09 4.90
N ARG A 34 -5.51 21.05 5.47
CA ARG A 34 -4.04 20.87 5.46
C ARG A 34 -3.55 20.03 4.30
N VAL A 35 -4.45 19.33 3.60
CA VAL A 35 -4.04 18.53 2.44
C VAL A 35 -4.01 19.43 1.22
N THR A 36 -2.80 19.88 0.87
CA THR A 36 -2.56 20.70 -0.31
C THR A 36 -2.89 19.91 -1.56
N ALA A 37 -3.86 20.39 -2.35
CA ALA A 37 -4.05 19.93 -3.72
C ALA A 37 -2.79 20.25 -4.54
N ASP A 38 -2.42 19.38 -5.48
CA ASP A 38 -1.34 19.66 -6.44
C ASP A 38 -1.59 21.00 -7.16
N ALA A 39 -0.52 21.64 -7.66
CA ALA A 39 -0.52 23.00 -8.23
C ALA A 39 -1.58 23.28 -9.34
N GLY A 40 -2.27 22.25 -9.84
CA GLY A 40 -3.41 22.33 -10.77
C GLY A 40 -4.80 22.15 -10.15
N GLY A 41 -4.94 22.18 -8.82
CA GLY A 41 -6.25 22.14 -8.13
C GLY A 41 -7.04 20.83 -8.28
N THR A 42 -6.42 19.76 -8.79
CA THR A 42 -7.10 18.50 -9.08
C THR A 42 -6.62 17.36 -8.18
N ARG A 43 -7.44 17.09 -7.15
CA ARG A 43 -7.53 15.87 -6.33
C ARG A 43 -6.33 15.55 -5.41
N VAL A 44 -6.54 15.80 -4.12
CA VAL A 44 -5.85 15.19 -2.97
C VAL A 44 -5.72 13.66 -3.09
N VAL A 45 -6.70 13.02 -3.75
CA VAL A 45 -6.71 11.59 -4.06
C VAL A 45 -6.52 11.43 -5.56
N ASN A 46 -5.26 11.37 -6.00
CA ASN A 46 -4.94 11.02 -7.38
C ASN A 46 -4.90 9.49 -7.55
N ALA A 47 -4.99 9.01 -8.79
CA ALA A 47 -5.01 7.58 -9.08
C ALA A 47 -3.75 6.88 -8.54
N ALA A 48 -2.60 7.57 -8.52
CA ALA A 48 -1.34 7.04 -8.01
C ALA A 48 -1.39 6.75 -6.49
N TRP A 49 -2.03 7.62 -5.70
CA TRP A 49 -2.22 7.40 -4.27
C TRP A 49 -3.14 6.20 -3.97
N VAL A 50 -4.26 6.09 -4.69
CA VAL A 50 -5.18 4.95 -4.54
C VAL A 50 -4.47 3.65 -4.89
N THR A 51 -3.65 3.66 -5.94
CA THR A 51 -2.92 2.48 -6.37
C THR A 51 -1.78 2.15 -5.44
N ALA A 52 -1.06 3.13 -4.89
CA ALA A 52 -0.03 2.91 -3.88
C ALA A 52 -0.62 2.28 -2.60
N LEU A 53 -1.79 2.75 -2.15
CA LEU A 53 -2.53 2.14 -1.04
C LEU A 53 -2.98 0.71 -1.37
N GLY A 54 -3.50 0.48 -2.58
CA GLY A 54 -3.90 -0.86 -3.02
C GLY A 54 -2.73 -1.85 -3.07
N VAL A 55 -1.58 -1.42 -3.62
CA VAL A 55 -0.35 -2.21 -3.69
C VAL A 55 0.20 -2.47 -2.29
N GLY A 56 0.26 -1.45 -1.42
CA GLY A 56 0.69 -1.60 -0.03
C GLY A 56 -0.21 -2.54 0.76
N PHE A 57 -1.53 -2.46 0.57
CA PHE A 57 -2.48 -3.38 1.19
C PHE A 57 -2.29 -4.82 0.68
N ALA A 58 -2.12 -5.01 -0.63
CA ALA A 58 -1.85 -6.33 -1.20
C ALA A 58 -0.53 -6.92 -0.68
N PHE A 59 0.53 -6.11 -0.56
CA PHE A 59 1.81 -6.53 0.00
C PHE A 59 1.70 -6.88 1.49
N PHE A 60 0.98 -6.08 2.28
CA PHE A 60 0.71 -6.40 3.69
C PHE A 60 0.01 -7.75 3.83
N ASN A 61 -1.02 -8.00 3.02
CA ASN A 61 -1.74 -9.28 3.03
C ASN A 61 -0.85 -10.44 2.55
N GLN A 62 0.02 -10.23 1.56
CA GLN A 62 1.01 -11.22 1.15
C GLN A 62 1.90 -11.65 2.32
N VAL A 63 2.45 -10.69 3.06
CA VAL A 63 3.31 -10.95 4.22
C VAL A 63 2.54 -11.66 5.33
N LEU A 64 1.32 -11.21 5.62
CA LEU A 64 0.47 -11.82 6.65
C LEU A 64 0.13 -13.28 6.32
N SER A 65 -0.27 -13.57 5.07
CA SER A 65 -0.55 -14.93 4.62
C SER A 65 0.69 -15.82 4.68
N TRP A 66 1.87 -15.30 4.34
CA TRP A 66 3.13 -16.05 4.47
C TRP A 66 3.46 -16.37 5.92
N LEU A 67 3.38 -15.39 6.83
CA LEU A 67 3.66 -15.60 8.25
C LEU A 67 2.68 -16.59 8.89
N LEU A 68 1.39 -16.53 8.52
CA LEU A 68 0.39 -17.50 8.96
C LEU A 68 0.66 -18.90 8.42
N ALA A 69 1.07 -19.03 7.16
CA ALA A 69 1.46 -20.32 6.60
C ALA A 69 2.64 -20.93 7.36
N VAL A 70 3.66 -20.12 7.68
CA VAL A 70 4.83 -20.55 8.47
C VAL A 70 4.44 -20.94 9.89
N SER A 71 3.54 -20.19 10.55
CA SER A 71 3.11 -20.52 11.91
C SER A 71 2.28 -21.81 11.95
N LEU A 72 1.37 -22.02 10.98
CA LEU A 72 0.56 -23.22 10.85
C LEU A 72 1.39 -24.46 10.50
N ALA A 73 2.40 -24.33 9.64
CA ALA A 73 3.30 -25.43 9.29
C ALA A 73 4.14 -25.91 10.49
N ARG A 74 4.37 -25.06 11.50
CA ARG A 74 5.09 -25.43 12.73
C ARG A 74 4.24 -26.16 13.76
N HIS A 75 2.92 -25.96 13.75
CA HIS A 75 2.01 -26.68 14.61
C HIS A 75 1.54 -27.95 13.89
N GLU A 76 2.25 -29.07 14.10
CA GLU A 76 2.08 -30.39 13.46
C GLU A 76 0.67 -30.99 13.58
N THR A 77 -0.32 -30.34 12.99
CA THR A 77 -1.72 -30.75 12.93
C THR A 77 -2.04 -31.03 11.47
N THR A 78 -2.61 -32.19 11.17
CA THR A 78 -2.93 -32.62 9.79
C THR A 78 -3.84 -31.63 9.05
N GLN A 79 -4.73 -30.90 9.75
CA GLN A 79 -5.51 -29.79 9.20
C GLN A 79 -4.70 -28.50 8.97
N GLY A 80 -3.63 -28.28 9.75
CA GLY A 80 -2.74 -27.12 9.61
C GLY A 80 -1.98 -27.12 8.29
N TRP A 81 -1.58 -28.29 7.78
CA TRP A 81 -0.83 -28.43 6.53
C TRP A 81 -1.64 -28.02 5.28
N ALA A 82 -2.90 -28.44 5.18
CA ALA A 82 -3.76 -28.06 4.06
C ALA A 82 -4.02 -26.54 4.03
N THR A 83 -4.20 -25.94 5.21
CA THR A 83 -4.44 -24.50 5.37
C THR A 83 -3.17 -23.68 5.15
N ALA A 84 -2.01 -24.19 5.56
CA ALA A 84 -0.72 -23.56 5.27
C ALA A 84 -0.41 -23.54 3.77
N GLY A 85 -0.76 -24.61 3.04
CA GLY A 85 -0.61 -24.69 1.59
C GLY A 85 -1.45 -23.64 0.86
N SER A 86 -2.73 -23.47 1.22
CA SER A 86 -3.60 -22.47 0.61
C SER A 86 -3.15 -21.03 0.91
N LEU A 87 -2.69 -20.76 2.13
CA LEU A 87 -2.11 -19.46 2.51
C LEU A 87 -0.79 -19.17 1.80
N THR A 88 0.04 -20.19 1.56
CA THR A 88 1.28 -20.05 0.78
C THR A 88 0.94 -19.66 -0.67
N TRP A 89 -0.04 -20.33 -1.28
CA TRP A 89 -0.53 -19.97 -2.61
C TRP A 89 -1.15 -18.58 -2.68
N ALA A 90 -1.94 -18.19 -1.67
CA ALA A 90 -2.51 -16.85 -1.58
C ALA A 90 -1.41 -15.78 -1.50
N SER A 91 -0.36 -16.03 -0.71
CA SER A 91 0.82 -15.16 -0.63
C SER A 91 1.55 -15.05 -1.98
N LEU A 92 1.79 -16.17 -2.66
CA LEU A 92 2.43 -16.16 -4.00
C LEU A 92 1.59 -15.38 -5.03
N ALA A 93 0.27 -15.60 -5.06
CA ALA A 93 -0.63 -14.91 -5.98
C ALA A 93 -0.67 -13.40 -5.74
N LEU A 94 -0.76 -12.97 -4.47
CA LEU A 94 -0.65 -11.56 -4.09
C LEU A 94 0.72 -10.99 -4.46
N GLY A 95 1.80 -11.77 -4.27
CA GLY A 95 3.15 -11.36 -4.60
C GLY A 95 3.35 -11.09 -6.09
N VAL A 96 2.86 -11.98 -6.95
CA VAL A 96 2.85 -11.78 -8.41
C VAL A 96 2.01 -10.55 -8.78
N GLY A 97 0.84 -10.38 -8.17
CA GLY A 97 -0.04 -9.23 -8.42
C GLY A 97 0.61 -7.89 -8.06
N VAL A 98 1.27 -7.81 -6.90
CA VAL A 98 2.02 -6.64 -6.44
C VAL A 98 3.14 -6.29 -7.41
N TRP A 99 3.93 -7.29 -7.82
CA TRP A 99 5.04 -7.07 -8.74
C TRP A 99 4.56 -6.58 -10.11
N LEU A 100 3.52 -7.22 -10.68
CA LEU A 100 2.94 -6.79 -11.95
C LEU A 100 2.40 -5.36 -11.88
N ALA A 101 1.76 -4.99 -10.77
CA ALA A 101 1.29 -3.63 -10.56
C ALA A 101 2.46 -2.63 -10.54
N LEU A 102 3.53 -2.91 -9.78
CA LEU A 102 4.72 -2.06 -9.71
C LEU A 102 5.41 -1.92 -11.07
N VAL A 103 5.57 -3.02 -11.81
CA VAL A 103 6.11 -3.01 -13.19
C VAL A 103 5.25 -2.15 -14.11
N PHE A 104 3.93 -2.32 -14.05
CA PHE A 104 3.01 -1.51 -14.84
C PHE A 104 3.15 -0.01 -14.53
N PHE A 105 3.31 0.38 -13.27
CA PHE A 105 3.56 1.77 -12.88
C PHE A 105 4.91 2.29 -13.38
N LEU A 106 5.97 1.51 -13.25
CA LEU A 106 7.30 1.85 -13.77
C LEU A 106 7.26 2.09 -15.28
N LEU A 107 6.60 1.22 -16.05
CA LEU A 107 6.42 1.38 -17.49
C LEU A 107 5.59 2.63 -17.83
N ARG A 108 4.46 2.84 -17.13
CA ARG A 108 3.56 3.97 -17.40
C ARG A 108 4.17 5.33 -17.07
N SER A 109 4.98 5.39 -16.02
CA SER A 109 5.66 6.62 -15.59
C SER A 109 6.81 7.04 -16.52
N GLY A 110 7.19 6.20 -17.48
CA GLY A 110 8.33 6.47 -18.38
C GLY A 110 9.67 6.49 -17.63
N ALA A 111 9.69 5.94 -16.41
CA ALA A 111 10.85 5.88 -15.52
C ALA A 111 11.99 4.94 -15.95
N PRO A 112 11.83 3.87 -16.77
CA PRO A 112 12.93 2.97 -17.10
C PRO A 112 13.84 3.63 -18.16
N ARG A 113 14.50 4.72 -17.78
CA ARG A 113 15.53 5.40 -18.58
C ARG A 113 16.93 5.07 -18.08
N ARG A 114 17.07 4.37 -16.95
CA ARG A 114 18.36 3.96 -16.37
C ARG A 114 18.46 2.44 -16.33
N GLY A 115 19.58 1.89 -16.78
CA GLY A 115 19.81 0.44 -16.81
C GLY A 115 19.70 -0.23 -15.44
N VAL A 116 19.91 0.51 -14.35
CA VAL A 116 19.74 0.03 -12.96
C VAL A 116 18.30 -0.41 -12.68
N ASP A 117 17.30 0.34 -13.15
CA ASP A 117 15.89 0.03 -12.90
C ASP A 117 15.50 -1.28 -13.59
N ILE A 118 16.05 -1.54 -14.79
CA ILE A 118 15.84 -2.77 -15.54
C ILE A 118 16.48 -3.96 -14.81
N VAL A 119 17.70 -3.80 -14.30
CA VAL A 119 18.39 -4.86 -13.54
C VAL A 119 17.61 -5.23 -12.28
N VAL A 120 17.13 -4.24 -11.52
CA VAL A 120 16.31 -4.47 -10.31
C VAL A 120 15.00 -5.18 -10.67
N LEU A 121 14.36 -4.79 -11.77
CA LEU A 121 13.11 -5.38 -12.24
C LEU A 121 13.30 -6.84 -12.69
N VAL A 122 14.37 -7.14 -13.42
CA VAL A 122 14.71 -8.52 -13.81
C VAL A 122 15.09 -9.37 -12.60
N ALA A 123 15.90 -8.86 -11.68
CA ALA A 123 16.34 -9.59 -10.50
C ALA A 123 15.17 -9.96 -9.58
N THR A 124 14.28 -9.01 -9.30
CA THR A 124 13.08 -9.24 -8.48
C THR A 124 12.05 -10.12 -9.18
N GLY A 125 11.86 -9.95 -10.49
CA GLY A 125 11.04 -10.86 -11.30
C GLY A 125 11.57 -12.30 -11.26
N GLY A 126 12.88 -12.47 -11.38
CA GLY A 126 13.55 -13.77 -11.23
C GLY A 126 13.32 -14.40 -9.86
N LEU A 127 13.44 -13.62 -8.78
CA LEU A 127 13.14 -14.08 -7.42
C LEU A 127 11.68 -14.57 -7.27
N ILE A 128 10.73 -13.87 -7.89
CA ILE A 128 9.31 -14.27 -7.86
C ILE A 128 9.07 -15.55 -8.68
N VAL A 129 9.67 -15.66 -9.86
CA VAL A 129 9.56 -16.89 -10.67
C VAL A 129 10.13 -18.09 -9.91
N CYS A 130 11.31 -17.93 -9.30
CA CYS A 130 11.91 -18.96 -8.46
C CYS A 130 11.04 -19.30 -7.23
N ALA A 131 10.44 -18.29 -6.60
CA ALA A 131 9.53 -18.48 -5.47
C ALA A 131 8.27 -19.27 -5.85
N VAL A 132 7.68 -18.98 -7.00
CA VAL A 132 6.51 -19.70 -7.52
C VAL A 132 6.89 -21.13 -7.92
N ALA A 133 8.00 -21.31 -8.65
CA ALA A 133 8.46 -22.63 -9.09
C ALA A 133 8.86 -23.54 -7.90
N GLY A 134 9.45 -22.96 -6.85
CA GLY A 134 9.84 -23.68 -5.64
C GLY A 134 8.75 -23.76 -4.57
N GLY A 135 7.56 -23.19 -4.80
CA GLY A 135 6.49 -23.14 -3.79
C GLY A 135 6.87 -22.38 -2.51
N SER A 136 7.87 -21.50 -2.57
CA SER A 136 8.41 -20.79 -1.40
C SER A 136 7.99 -19.32 -1.40
N ALA A 137 6.93 -19.01 -0.65
CA ALA A 137 6.42 -17.64 -0.53
C ALA A 137 7.46 -16.62 0.00
N GLY A 138 8.47 -17.08 0.75
CA GLY A 138 9.55 -16.22 1.26
C GLY A 138 10.36 -15.52 0.17
N GLY A 139 10.62 -16.18 -0.96
CA GLY A 139 11.34 -15.57 -2.09
C GLY A 139 10.52 -14.48 -2.78
N ALA A 140 9.20 -14.65 -2.87
CA ALA A 140 8.29 -13.66 -3.44
C ALA A 140 8.14 -12.43 -2.53
N VAL A 141 8.17 -12.62 -1.21
CA VAL A 141 8.19 -11.52 -0.24
C VAL A 141 9.49 -10.72 -0.36
N ALA A 142 10.64 -11.40 -0.39
CA ALA A 142 11.95 -10.75 -0.53
C ALA A 142 12.08 -9.98 -1.85
N GLY A 143 11.60 -10.55 -2.96
CA GLY A 143 11.59 -9.89 -4.26
C GLY A 143 10.76 -8.60 -4.28
N ASN A 144 9.58 -8.62 -3.66
CA ASN A 144 8.73 -7.42 -3.56
C ASN A 144 9.29 -6.38 -2.59
N ALA A 145 9.88 -6.80 -1.47
CA ALA A 145 10.53 -5.90 -0.51
C ALA A 145 11.74 -5.16 -1.11
N ALA A 146 12.44 -5.78 -2.06
CA ALA A 146 13.57 -5.14 -2.76
C ALA A 146 13.13 -4.12 -3.83
N LEU A 147 11.86 -4.15 -4.24
CA LEU A 147 11.31 -3.26 -5.27
C LEU A 147 10.51 -2.07 -4.69
N ALA A 148 10.13 -2.14 -3.42
CA ALA A 148 9.38 -1.12 -2.67
C ALA A 148 10.33 -0.13 -1.99
#